data_AF-F4QCK4-F1
#
_entry.id   AF-F4QCK4-F1
#
_cell.length_a   1.000
_cell.length_b   1.000
_cell.length_c   1.000
_cell.angle_alpha   90.00
_cell.angle_beta   90.00
_cell.angle_gamma   90.00
#
_symmetry.space_group_name_H-M   'P 1'
#
loop_
_entity.id
_entity.type
_entity.pdbx_description
1 polymer ?
#
loop_
_entity_poly.entity_id
_entity_poly.type
_entity_poly.pdbx_seq_one_letter_code
_entity_poly.pdbx_strand_id
1 'polypeptide(L)'
;MRLVKLHDGATSEKALNVFGKIYNVVLLSCTLETDWIMLDHRIFLATDLITEMASGNLMTFGQTKSTMDIFLKLEKIFAKNRVVVDYDEDDDDDNQDEMDHQEFDEDLDVLVDVINKFYSMLGEMVKINSTVMMPLITSDILKRACEFLQEEGDSAEGILTFMTQYFRYCGGGKSVIKVFSHFIPTIIGCLEIPDSDVRQNAVKALIEASKIAKDKFSPWAMDALVALDTINDQDITEYVISAMSTIIQNVPLPSNDAHVIIPKWFN
;
A
#
# COMPACT_ATOMS: atom_id res chain seq x y z
N MET A 1 -9.13 15.41 19.67
CA MET A 1 -7.76 15.25 20.24
C MET A 1 -7.14 16.57 20.72
N ARG A 2 -7.28 17.69 20.00
CA ARG A 2 -6.71 19.01 20.38
C ARG A 2 -7.04 19.46 21.81
N LEU A 3 -8.25 19.25 22.30
CA LEU A 3 -8.67 19.65 23.65
C LEU A 3 -7.88 18.95 24.76
N VAL A 4 -7.59 17.64 24.62
CA VAL A 4 -6.82 16.90 25.63
C VAL A 4 -5.35 17.37 25.63
N LYS A 5 -4.77 17.58 24.45
CA LYS A 5 -3.41 18.13 24.31
C LYS A 5 -3.30 19.55 24.89
N LEU A 6 -4.34 20.37 24.74
CA LEU A 6 -4.41 21.73 25.29
C LEU A 6 -4.48 21.74 26.83
N HIS A 7 -5.23 20.81 27.43
CA HIS A 7 -5.44 20.79 28.89
C HIS A 7 -4.30 20.11 29.65
N ASP A 8 -3.85 18.94 29.19
CA ASP A 8 -2.92 18.10 29.94
C ASP A 8 -1.50 18.11 29.34
N GLY A 9 -1.30 18.70 28.16
CA GLY A 9 -0.04 18.62 27.39
C GLY A 9 0.03 17.33 26.55
N ALA A 10 0.64 17.42 25.37
CA ALA A 10 0.65 16.32 24.38
C ALA A 10 1.38 15.06 24.83
N THR A 11 2.29 15.18 25.81
CA THR A 11 3.12 14.10 26.34
C THR A 11 2.73 13.66 27.75
N SER A 12 1.59 14.16 28.27
CA SER A 12 1.14 13.71 29.60
C SER A 12 0.69 12.25 29.57
N GLU A 13 0.99 11.53 30.65
CA GLU A 13 0.55 10.15 30.87
C GLU A 13 -0.97 10.01 30.75
N LYS A 14 -1.72 11.02 31.19
CA LYS A 14 -3.17 11.06 31.07
C LYS A 14 -3.64 11.17 29.63
N ALA A 15 -3.04 12.06 28.82
CA ALA A 15 -3.34 12.14 27.39
C ALA A 15 -3.02 10.83 26.69
N LEU A 16 -1.85 10.24 26.97
CA LEU A 16 -1.41 8.94 26.46
C LEU A 16 -2.40 7.80 26.78
N ASN A 17 -2.85 7.72 28.04
CA ASN A 17 -3.80 6.71 28.48
C ASN A 17 -5.17 6.88 27.78
N VAL A 18 -5.67 8.11 27.68
CA VAL A 18 -6.92 8.40 26.96
C VAL A 18 -6.78 8.04 25.48
N PHE A 19 -5.66 8.40 24.84
CA PHE A 19 -5.39 8.03 23.44
C PHE A 19 -5.32 6.53 23.24
N GLY A 20 -4.59 5.80 24.08
CA GLY A 20 -4.51 4.34 24.00
C GLY A 20 -5.87 3.66 24.15
N LYS A 21 -6.74 4.18 25.03
CA LYS A 21 -8.11 3.66 25.18
C LYS A 21 -8.98 3.92 23.96
N ILE A 22 -9.00 5.15 23.44
CA ILE A 22 -9.77 5.49 22.23
C ILE A 22 -9.28 4.63 21.06
N TYR A 23 -7.96 4.53 20.89
CA TYR A 23 -7.33 3.72 19.87
C TYR A 23 -7.78 2.25 19.94
N ASN A 24 -7.68 1.64 21.12
CA ASN A 24 -8.10 0.26 21.31
C ASN A 24 -9.59 0.06 21.03
N VAL A 25 -10.46 1.00 21.44
CA VAL A 25 -11.91 0.92 21.17
C VAL A 25 -12.19 0.97 19.67
N VAL A 26 -11.60 1.94 18.95
CA VAL A 26 -11.79 2.06 17.49
C VAL A 26 -11.31 0.80 16.78
N LEU A 27 -10.07 0.39 17.05
CA LEU A 27 -9.41 -0.70 16.37
C LEU A 27 -10.08 -2.07 16.66
N LEU A 28 -10.45 -2.35 17.91
CA LEU A 28 -11.16 -3.59 18.25
C LEU A 28 -12.55 -3.66 17.59
N SER A 29 -13.21 -2.51 17.44
CA SER A 29 -14.53 -2.45 16.80
C SER A 29 -14.46 -2.78 15.31
N CYS A 30 -13.32 -2.56 14.64
CA CYS A 30 -13.17 -2.91 13.22
C CYS A 30 -13.44 -4.40 12.97
N THR A 31 -12.98 -5.30 13.86
CA THR A 31 -13.19 -6.75 13.69
C THR A 31 -14.61 -7.23 13.98
N LEU A 32 -15.45 -6.36 14.55
CA LEU A 32 -16.84 -6.64 14.89
C LEU A 32 -17.82 -5.97 13.92
N GLU A 33 -17.31 -5.11 13.04
CA GLU A 33 -18.11 -4.34 12.11
C GLU A 33 -18.50 -5.21 10.91
N THR A 34 -19.79 -5.22 10.60
CA THR A 34 -20.36 -6.00 9.48
C THR A 34 -20.72 -5.12 8.30
N ASP A 35 -20.83 -3.81 8.52
CA ASP A 35 -21.10 -2.81 7.50
C ASP A 35 -19.77 -2.26 6.96
N TRP A 36 -19.50 -2.45 5.66
CA TRP A 36 -18.24 -2.05 5.04
C TRP A 36 -18.00 -0.55 5.08
N ILE A 37 -19.05 0.28 4.97
CA ILE A 37 -18.97 1.73 5.06
C ILE A 37 -18.60 2.16 6.48
N MET A 38 -19.15 1.49 7.49
CA MET A 38 -18.76 1.76 8.88
C MET A 38 -17.34 1.26 9.17
N LEU A 39 -16.92 0.15 8.59
CA LEU A 39 -15.56 -0.37 8.73
C LEU A 39 -14.56 0.62 8.11
N ASP A 40 -14.88 1.15 6.94
CA ASP A 40 -14.13 2.18 6.23
C ASP A 40 -13.86 3.40 7.13
N HIS A 41 -14.92 3.99 7.68
CA HIS A 41 -14.81 5.11 8.60
C HIS A 41 -13.96 4.79 9.84
N ARG A 42 -14.07 3.58 10.39
CA ARG A 42 -13.27 3.17 11.55
C ARG A 42 -11.79 3.04 11.21
N ILE A 43 -11.45 2.51 10.04
CA ILE A 43 -10.07 2.40 9.55
C ILE A 43 -9.49 3.79 9.31
N PHE A 44 -10.26 4.69 8.72
CA PHE A 44 -9.86 6.09 8.55
C PHE A 44 -9.55 6.74 9.92
N LEU A 45 -10.46 6.61 10.88
CA LEU A 45 -10.25 7.11 12.24
C LEU A 45 -9.03 6.46 12.92
N ALA A 46 -8.81 5.16 12.73
CA ALA A 46 -7.64 4.47 13.28
C ALA A 46 -6.33 5.02 12.69
N THR A 47 -6.31 5.29 11.38
CA THR A 47 -5.16 5.90 10.68
C THR A 47 -4.87 7.31 11.21
N ASP A 48 -5.89 8.15 11.36
CA ASP A 48 -5.77 9.49 11.95
C ASP A 48 -5.20 9.43 13.38
N LEU A 49 -5.69 8.48 14.19
CA LEU A 49 -5.18 8.27 15.54
C LEU A 49 -3.71 7.81 15.52
N ILE A 50 -3.32 6.93 14.60
CA ILE A 50 -1.92 6.47 14.44
C ILE A 50 -1.02 7.65 14.08
N THR A 51 -1.39 8.45 13.10
CA THR A 51 -0.64 9.63 12.66
C THR A 51 -0.49 10.65 13.80
N GLU A 52 -1.56 10.88 14.57
CA GLU A 52 -1.50 11.80 15.70
C GLU A 52 -0.63 11.26 16.85
N MET A 53 -0.69 9.96 17.15
CA MET A 53 0.17 9.31 18.14
C MET A 53 1.64 9.33 17.70
N ALA A 54 1.90 9.18 16.41
CA ALA A 54 3.23 9.20 15.83
C ALA A 54 3.94 10.54 15.96
N SER A 55 3.21 11.65 15.83
CA SER A 55 3.77 13.01 15.96
C SER A 55 4.51 13.24 17.28
N GLY A 56 4.26 12.42 18.31
CA GLY A 56 4.97 12.46 19.59
C GLY A 56 5.74 11.19 19.94
N ASN A 57 5.97 10.26 19.00
CA ASN A 57 6.53 8.93 19.27
C ASN A 57 5.78 8.16 20.37
N LEU A 58 4.45 8.31 20.41
CA LEU A 58 3.61 7.86 21.51
C LEU A 58 3.10 6.43 21.34
N MET A 59 3.23 5.85 20.14
CA MET A 59 2.74 4.51 19.87
C MET A 59 3.68 3.48 20.48
N THR A 60 3.17 2.70 21.42
CA THR A 60 3.92 1.64 22.09
C THR A 60 4.04 0.39 21.21
N PHE A 61 5.07 -0.43 21.46
CA PHE A 61 5.22 -1.74 20.80
C PHE A 61 3.97 -2.61 20.90
N GLY A 62 3.31 -2.60 22.07
CA GLY A 62 2.06 -3.35 22.27
C GLY A 62 0.92 -2.88 21.39
N GLN A 63 0.80 -1.56 21.20
CA GLN A 63 -0.19 -0.99 20.27
C GLN A 63 0.13 -1.39 18.83
N THR A 64 1.38 -1.20 18.39
CA THR A 64 1.84 -1.60 17.04
C THR A 64 1.52 -3.06 16.73
N LYS A 65 1.80 -3.96 17.69
CA LYS A 65 1.47 -5.38 17.55
C LYS A 65 -0.03 -5.62 17.49
N SER A 66 -0.83 -4.96 18.33
CA SER A 66 -2.28 -5.12 18.33
C SER A 66 -2.93 -4.63 17.03
N THR A 67 -2.40 -3.56 16.42
CA THR A 67 -2.80 -3.12 15.08
C THR A 67 -2.53 -4.18 14.04
N MET A 68 -1.33 -4.76 14.08
CA MET A 68 -0.96 -5.80 13.14
C MET A 68 -1.81 -7.07 13.31
N ASP A 69 -2.12 -7.45 14.55
CA ASP A 69 -2.98 -8.60 14.83
C ASP A 69 -4.40 -8.37 14.31
N ILE A 70 -4.90 -7.14 14.39
CA ILE A 70 -6.21 -6.76 13.82
C ILE A 70 -6.12 -6.69 12.30
N PHE A 71 -4.98 -6.25 11.75
CA PHE A 71 -4.72 -6.30 10.33
C PHE A 71 -4.90 -7.69 9.74
N LEU A 72 -4.17 -8.65 10.32
CA LEU A 72 -4.20 -10.04 9.89
C LEU A 72 -5.57 -10.73 10.10
N LYS A 73 -6.40 -10.22 11.01
CA LYS A 73 -7.77 -10.72 11.21
C LYS A 73 -8.70 -10.21 10.12
N LEU A 74 -8.67 -8.92 9.83
CA LEU A 74 -9.50 -8.31 8.79
C LEU A 74 -9.14 -8.82 7.41
N GLU A 75 -7.84 -8.98 7.13
CA GLU A 75 -7.37 -9.57 5.87
C GLU A 75 -7.95 -10.98 5.62
N LYS A 76 -8.08 -11.80 6.67
CA LYS A 76 -8.74 -13.12 6.56
C LYS A 76 -10.24 -13.01 6.32
N ILE A 77 -10.89 -11.99 6.84
CA ILE A 77 -12.31 -11.72 6.59
C ILE A 77 -12.50 -11.33 5.12
N PHE A 78 -11.66 -10.42 4.61
CA PHE A 78 -11.69 -10.00 3.21
C PHE A 78 -11.44 -11.17 2.25
N ALA A 79 -10.41 -11.98 2.52
CA ALA A 79 -10.12 -13.16 1.71
C ALA A 79 -11.29 -14.16 1.70
N LYS A 80 -12.01 -14.32 2.82
CA LYS A 80 -13.20 -15.20 2.87
C LYS A 80 -14.35 -14.66 2.03
N ASN A 81 -14.55 -13.34 2.01
CA ASN A 81 -15.68 -12.74 1.30
C ASN A 81 -15.43 -12.62 -0.21
N ARG A 82 -14.18 -12.42 -0.66
CA ARG A 82 -13.82 -12.43 -2.09
C ARG A 82 -14.11 -13.76 -2.76
N VAL A 83 -13.82 -14.87 -2.08
CA VAL A 83 -14.09 -16.23 -2.59
C VAL A 83 -15.58 -16.48 -2.84
N VAL A 84 -16.50 -15.72 -2.25
CA VAL A 84 -17.94 -15.90 -2.48
C VAL A 84 -18.38 -15.30 -3.83
N VAL A 85 -17.64 -14.32 -4.36
CA VAL A 85 -18.04 -13.58 -5.57
C VAL A 85 -17.66 -14.35 -6.85
N ASP A 86 -16.55 -15.10 -6.86
CA ASP A 86 -16.04 -15.80 -8.05
C ASP A 86 -16.87 -17.03 -8.50
N TYR A 87 -17.87 -17.50 -7.73
CA TYR A 87 -18.59 -18.75 -8.04
C TYR A 87 -19.88 -18.58 -8.85
N ASP A 88 -20.35 -17.35 -9.09
CA ASP A 88 -21.67 -17.13 -9.71
C ASP A 88 -21.60 -16.85 -11.23
N GLU A 89 -20.41 -16.85 -11.85
CA GLU A 89 -20.25 -16.56 -13.30
C GLU A 89 -20.30 -17.79 -14.24
N ASP A 90 -20.37 -19.02 -13.73
CA ASP A 90 -20.22 -20.25 -14.54
C ASP A 90 -21.53 -21.02 -14.84
N ASP A 91 -22.71 -20.52 -14.46
CA ASP A 91 -23.99 -21.14 -14.84
C ASP A 91 -24.55 -20.53 -16.14
N ASP A 92 -24.05 -21.06 -17.26
CA ASP A 92 -24.64 -21.01 -18.61
C ASP A 92 -26.07 -21.61 -18.60
N ASP A 93 -27.06 -20.90 -18.05
CA ASP A 93 -28.49 -21.24 -18.25
C ASP A 93 -29.20 -20.08 -18.97
N ASP A 94 -29.60 -20.37 -20.20
CA ASP A 94 -30.14 -19.51 -21.28
C ASP A 94 -31.46 -18.75 -20.96
N ASN A 95 -31.78 -18.52 -19.68
CA ASN A 95 -33.01 -17.86 -19.26
C ASN A 95 -32.78 -16.37 -18.96
N GLN A 96 -33.07 -15.57 -19.98
CA GLN A 96 -33.13 -14.10 -19.99
C GLN A 96 -34.20 -13.52 -19.05
N ASP A 97 -34.00 -13.60 -17.74
CA ASP A 97 -34.67 -12.68 -16.81
C ASP A 97 -33.60 -11.70 -16.29
N GLU A 98 -33.59 -10.50 -16.87
CA GLU A 98 -32.81 -9.33 -16.43
C GLU A 98 -33.19 -8.98 -14.99
N MET A 99 -32.61 -9.66 -14.01
CA MET A 99 -32.66 -9.26 -12.60
C MET A 99 -31.57 -8.21 -12.35
N ASP A 100 -31.94 -7.13 -11.66
CA ASP A 100 -31.08 -5.99 -11.32
C ASP A 100 -29.77 -6.44 -10.61
N HIS A 101 -28.68 -6.62 -11.37
CA HIS A 101 -27.34 -6.95 -10.88
C HIS A 101 -26.64 -5.77 -10.16
N GLN A 102 -27.30 -4.62 -10.01
CA GLN A 102 -26.66 -3.38 -9.58
C GLN A 102 -26.29 -3.33 -8.08
N GLU A 103 -26.91 -4.15 -7.22
CA GLU A 103 -26.67 -4.09 -5.76
C GLU A 103 -25.37 -4.77 -5.32
N PHE A 104 -24.83 -5.72 -6.10
CA PHE A 104 -23.60 -6.45 -5.73
C PHE A 104 -22.30 -5.69 -6.03
N ASP A 105 -22.30 -4.85 -7.08
CA ASP A 105 -21.09 -4.11 -7.50
C ASP A 105 -20.70 -3.04 -6.47
N GLU A 106 -21.68 -2.36 -5.86
CA GLU A 106 -21.42 -1.30 -4.86
C GLU A 106 -20.70 -1.83 -3.62
N ASP A 107 -21.01 -3.05 -3.17
CA ASP A 107 -20.36 -3.66 -2.01
C ASP A 107 -18.90 -4.06 -2.29
N LEU A 108 -18.58 -4.42 -3.54
CA LEU A 108 -17.22 -4.79 -3.94
C LEU A 108 -16.31 -3.57 -3.98
N ASP A 109 -16.77 -2.45 -4.55
CA ASP A 109 -16.03 -1.19 -4.58
C ASP A 109 -15.69 -0.71 -3.16
N VAL A 110 -16.66 -0.76 -2.25
CA VAL A 110 -16.44 -0.38 -0.84
C VAL A 110 -15.44 -1.33 -0.17
N LEU A 111 -15.50 -2.63 -0.46
CA LEU A 111 -14.53 -3.61 0.07
C LEU A 111 -13.11 -3.31 -0.41
N VAL A 112 -12.93 -3.00 -1.69
CA VAL A 112 -11.62 -2.66 -2.28
C VAL A 112 -11.07 -1.38 -1.65
N ASP A 113 -11.91 -0.35 -1.47
CA ASP A 113 -11.57 0.88 -0.76
C ASP A 113 -11.11 0.64 0.69
N VAL A 114 -11.83 -0.22 1.40
CA VAL A 114 -11.49 -0.63 2.77
C VAL A 114 -10.11 -1.28 2.79
N ILE A 115 -9.82 -2.19 1.86
CA ILE A 115 -8.52 -2.88 1.78
C ILE A 115 -7.39 -1.88 1.50
N ASN A 116 -7.60 -0.93 0.59
CA ASN A 116 -6.64 0.12 0.29
C ASN A 116 -6.30 0.98 1.50
N LYS A 117 -7.32 1.51 2.19
CA LYS A 117 -7.09 2.34 3.38
C LYS A 117 -6.38 1.56 4.47
N PHE A 118 -6.60 0.25 4.53
CA PHE A 118 -5.94 -0.62 5.49
C PHE A 118 -4.46 -0.84 5.18
N TYR A 119 -4.10 -1.04 3.92
CA TYR A 119 -2.69 -1.02 3.50
C TYR A 119 -2.05 0.36 3.70
N SER A 120 -2.77 1.44 3.39
CA SER A 120 -2.30 2.81 3.67
C SER A 120 -2.00 3.02 5.16
N MET A 121 -2.87 2.52 6.05
CA MET A 121 -2.63 2.50 7.49
C MET A 121 -1.33 1.74 7.85
N LEU A 122 -1.07 0.57 7.24
CA LEU A 122 0.20 -0.14 7.42
C LEU A 122 1.40 0.67 6.93
N GLY A 123 1.26 1.39 5.81
CA GLY A 123 2.28 2.29 5.29
C GLY A 123 2.66 3.37 6.30
N GLU A 124 1.68 4.03 6.90
CA GLU A 124 1.93 5.00 7.97
C GLU A 124 2.57 4.34 9.19
N MET A 125 2.09 3.17 9.63
CA MET A 125 2.73 2.44 10.73
C MET A 125 4.21 2.12 10.46
N VAL A 126 4.56 1.72 9.23
CA VAL A 126 5.94 1.49 8.82
C VAL A 126 6.76 2.76 8.90
N LYS A 127 6.26 3.86 8.34
CA LYS A 127 6.92 5.16 8.36
C LYS A 127 7.22 5.65 9.78
N ILE A 128 6.31 5.37 10.70
CA ILE A 128 6.39 5.83 12.09
C ILE A 128 7.27 4.91 12.94
N ASN A 129 7.13 3.59 12.77
CA ASN A 129 7.70 2.58 13.67
C ASN A 129 8.43 1.46 12.92
N SER A 130 9.21 1.79 11.89
CA SER A 130 9.82 0.80 10.99
C SER A 130 10.60 -0.30 11.70
N THR A 131 11.35 0.03 12.76
CA THR A 131 12.10 -0.95 13.57
C THR A 131 11.20 -2.01 14.19
N VAL A 132 10.00 -1.65 14.62
CA VAL A 132 9.02 -2.56 15.21
C VAL A 132 8.20 -3.26 14.14
N MET A 133 7.81 -2.55 13.08
CA MET A 133 6.96 -3.08 12.01
C MET A 133 7.69 -4.09 11.11
N MET A 134 8.96 -3.84 10.82
CA MET A 134 9.74 -4.68 9.90
C MET A 134 9.68 -6.19 10.22
N PRO A 135 9.89 -6.65 11.47
CA PRO A 135 9.77 -8.09 11.79
C PRO A 135 8.33 -8.62 11.77
N LEU A 136 7.33 -7.74 11.82
CA LEU A 136 5.91 -8.13 11.77
C LEU A 136 5.37 -8.23 10.34
N ILE A 137 6.02 -7.57 9.38
CA ILE A 137 5.71 -7.66 7.96
C ILE A 137 6.39 -8.90 7.38
N THR A 138 5.63 -9.98 7.33
CA THR A 138 6.05 -11.27 6.78
C THR A 138 6.01 -11.27 5.25
N SER A 139 6.66 -12.26 4.63
CA SER A 139 6.56 -12.52 3.20
C SER A 139 5.12 -12.73 2.72
N ASP A 140 4.22 -13.17 3.58
CA ASP A 140 2.86 -13.54 3.20
C ASP A 140 1.97 -12.31 3.02
N ILE A 141 2.10 -11.31 3.91
CA ILE A 141 1.43 -10.00 3.75
C ILE A 141 1.89 -9.34 2.46
N LEU A 142 3.19 -9.45 2.23
CA LEU A 142 3.84 -8.96 1.03
C LEU A 142 3.31 -9.66 -0.23
N LYS A 143 3.26 -10.99 -0.25
CA LYS A 143 2.70 -11.77 -1.36
C LYS A 143 1.25 -11.38 -1.66
N ARG A 144 0.42 -11.26 -0.63
CA ARG A 144 -1.00 -10.87 -0.79
C ARG A 144 -1.16 -9.47 -1.35
N ALA A 145 -0.37 -8.50 -0.87
CA ALA A 145 -0.37 -7.16 -1.45
C ALA A 145 -0.07 -7.17 -2.95
N CYS A 146 0.81 -8.07 -3.40
CA CYS A 146 1.10 -8.31 -4.81
C CYS A 146 -0.08 -8.89 -5.58
N GLU A 147 -0.78 -9.87 -4.99
CA GLU A 147 -1.97 -10.51 -5.57
C GLU A 147 -3.09 -9.46 -5.74
N PHE A 148 -3.35 -8.66 -4.70
CA PHE A 148 -4.30 -7.55 -4.77
C PHE A 148 -3.94 -6.53 -5.86
N LEU A 149 -2.67 -6.16 -6.01
CA LEU A 149 -2.23 -5.24 -7.07
C LEU A 149 -2.49 -5.77 -8.49
N GLN A 150 -2.50 -7.09 -8.66
CA GLN A 150 -2.75 -7.73 -9.96
C GLN A 150 -4.24 -7.83 -10.28
N GLU A 151 -5.08 -7.97 -9.25
CA GLU A 151 -6.52 -8.14 -9.37
C GLU A 151 -7.25 -6.79 -9.47
N GLU A 152 -6.88 -5.82 -8.62
CA GLU A 152 -7.65 -4.58 -8.40
C GLU A 152 -6.90 -3.33 -8.89
N GLY A 153 -6.29 -3.42 -10.07
CA GLY A 153 -5.31 -2.43 -10.55
C GLY A 153 -5.74 -0.96 -10.37
N ASP A 154 -6.99 -0.63 -10.70
CA ASP A 154 -7.50 0.75 -10.65
C ASP A 154 -7.62 1.30 -9.22
N SER A 155 -7.65 0.43 -8.21
CA SER A 155 -7.79 0.77 -6.81
C SER A 155 -6.63 0.16 -6.03
N ALA A 156 -5.39 0.50 -6.40
CA ALA A 156 -4.21 -0.07 -5.75
C ALA A 156 -3.34 0.97 -5.00
N GLU A 157 -3.84 2.21 -4.87
CA GLU A 157 -3.10 3.35 -4.32
C GLU A 157 -2.59 3.09 -2.89
N GLY A 158 -3.45 2.51 -2.03
CA GLY A 158 -3.12 2.23 -0.63
C GLY A 158 -2.00 1.19 -0.51
N ILE A 159 -2.00 0.20 -1.39
CA ILE A 159 -0.98 -0.85 -1.43
C ILE A 159 0.35 -0.30 -1.93
N LEU A 160 0.34 0.51 -2.99
CA LEU A 160 1.54 1.16 -3.52
C LEU A 160 2.12 2.16 -2.53
N THR A 161 1.27 2.86 -1.78
CA THR A 161 1.68 3.72 -0.66
C THR A 161 2.39 2.88 0.41
N PHE A 162 1.81 1.76 0.83
CA PHE A 162 2.45 0.82 1.74
C PHE A 162 3.81 0.35 1.24
N MET A 163 3.91 -0.09 -0.03
CA MET A 163 5.17 -0.55 -0.63
C MET A 163 6.23 0.56 -0.65
N THR A 164 5.83 1.79 -1.00
CA THR A 164 6.71 2.95 -0.98
C THR A 164 7.29 3.18 0.41
N GLN A 165 6.45 3.17 1.46
CA GLN A 165 6.93 3.35 2.84
C GLN A 165 7.76 2.16 3.30
N TYR A 166 7.37 0.93 2.92
CA TYR A 166 8.10 -0.29 3.24
C TYR A 166 9.51 -0.27 2.67
N PHE A 167 9.68 0.06 1.39
CA PHE A 167 11.00 0.24 0.81
C PHE A 167 11.75 1.35 1.56
N ARG A 168 11.20 2.58 1.59
CA ARG A 168 11.87 3.74 2.18
C ARG A 168 12.38 3.51 3.60
N TYR A 169 11.56 2.93 4.48
CA TYR A 169 11.85 2.91 5.92
C TYR A 169 12.33 1.55 6.45
N CYS A 170 12.05 0.43 5.77
CA CYS A 170 12.58 -0.87 6.16
C CYS A 170 13.90 -1.24 5.44
N GLY A 171 14.39 -0.36 4.56
CA GLY A 171 15.82 -0.22 4.25
C GLY A 171 16.48 -1.43 3.58
N GLY A 172 15.73 -2.23 2.80
CA GLY A 172 16.34 -3.29 2.00
C GLY A 172 16.95 -4.42 2.82
N GLY A 173 16.43 -4.67 4.02
CA GLY A 173 16.78 -5.86 4.78
C GLY A 173 16.68 -7.11 3.90
N LYS A 174 17.44 -8.16 4.24
CA LYS A 174 17.46 -9.41 3.44
C LYS A 174 16.06 -9.99 3.18
N SER A 175 15.07 -9.69 4.03
CA SER A 175 13.66 -10.03 3.83
C SER A 175 13.04 -9.31 2.64
N VAL A 176 13.25 -8.00 2.53
CA VAL A 176 12.76 -7.13 1.46
C VAL A 176 13.30 -7.58 0.10
N ILE A 177 14.61 -7.87 0.01
CA ILE A 177 15.25 -8.28 -1.25
C ILE A 177 14.69 -9.62 -1.77
N LYS A 178 14.30 -10.54 -0.89
CA LYS A 178 13.81 -11.87 -1.30
C LYS A 178 12.50 -11.83 -2.08
N VAL A 179 11.73 -10.77 -1.91
CA VAL A 179 10.40 -10.64 -2.49
C VAL A 179 10.37 -9.73 -3.72
N PHE A 180 11.51 -9.10 -4.07
CA PHE A 180 11.63 -8.21 -5.22
C PHE A 180 11.24 -8.86 -6.55
N SER A 181 11.53 -10.15 -6.71
CA SER A 181 11.18 -10.88 -7.93
C SER A 181 9.68 -10.97 -8.21
N HIS A 182 8.85 -10.74 -7.20
CA HIS A 182 7.40 -10.70 -7.34
C HIS A 182 6.94 -9.25 -7.41
N PHE A 183 7.48 -8.38 -6.54
CA PHE A 183 7.01 -7.00 -6.44
C PHE A 183 7.36 -6.09 -7.59
N ILE A 184 8.62 -6.10 -8.02
CA ILE A 184 9.07 -5.11 -9.01
C ILE A 184 8.30 -5.27 -10.32
N PRO A 185 8.11 -6.49 -10.87
CA PRO A 185 7.25 -6.69 -12.03
C PRO A 185 5.82 -6.20 -11.82
N THR A 186 5.19 -6.51 -10.68
CA THR A 186 3.82 -6.06 -10.39
C THR A 186 3.72 -4.54 -10.35
N ILE A 187 4.67 -3.86 -9.70
CA ILE A 187 4.69 -2.39 -9.63
C ILE A 187 4.95 -1.77 -11.02
N ILE A 188 5.79 -2.40 -11.86
CA ILE A 188 5.98 -1.97 -13.25
C ILE A 188 4.67 -2.08 -14.03
N GLY A 189 3.93 -3.19 -13.88
CA GLY A 189 2.60 -3.34 -14.49
C GLY A 189 1.61 -2.25 -14.05
N CYS A 190 1.73 -1.78 -12.80
CA CYS A 190 0.89 -0.68 -12.31
C CYS A 190 1.15 0.67 -13.01
N LEU A 191 2.25 0.81 -13.78
CA LEU A 191 2.50 2.01 -14.59
C LEU A 191 1.60 2.08 -15.83
N GLU A 192 1.02 0.96 -16.25
CA GLU A 192 0.13 0.87 -17.42
C GLU A 192 -1.33 1.17 -17.06
N ILE A 193 -1.65 1.26 -15.77
CA ILE A 193 -3.00 1.49 -15.25
C ILE A 193 -3.43 2.93 -15.58
N PRO A 194 -4.67 3.17 -16.07
CA PRO A 194 -5.13 4.51 -16.47
C PRO A 194 -5.22 5.54 -15.35
N ASP A 195 -5.37 5.09 -14.10
CA ASP A 195 -5.42 5.96 -12.93
C ASP A 195 -4.07 6.65 -12.64
N SER A 196 -4.09 7.99 -12.51
CA SER A 196 -2.88 8.79 -12.32
C SER A 196 -2.30 8.63 -10.91
N ASP A 197 -3.13 8.46 -9.89
CA ASP A 197 -2.69 8.30 -8.50
C ASP A 197 -2.03 6.93 -8.30
N VAL A 198 -2.57 5.87 -8.90
CA VAL A 198 -1.95 4.55 -8.97
C VAL A 198 -0.59 4.64 -9.67
N ARG A 199 -0.51 5.22 -10.88
CA ARG A 199 0.78 5.40 -11.58
C ARG A 199 1.76 6.20 -10.74
N GLN A 200 1.35 7.32 -10.16
CA GLN A 200 2.23 8.17 -9.35
C GLN A 200 2.81 7.39 -8.16
N ASN A 201 2.00 6.58 -7.48
CA ASN A 201 2.45 5.78 -6.36
C ASN A 201 3.34 4.60 -6.79
N ALA A 202 3.09 4.00 -7.96
CA ALA A 202 3.98 3.01 -8.56
C ALA A 202 5.35 3.61 -8.89
N VAL A 203 5.38 4.80 -9.50
CA VAL A 203 6.62 5.55 -9.77
C VAL A 203 7.40 5.81 -8.47
N LYS A 204 6.73 6.28 -7.41
CA LYS A 204 7.34 6.49 -6.08
C LYS A 204 7.90 5.19 -5.48
N ALA A 205 7.19 4.08 -5.61
CA ALA A 205 7.64 2.79 -5.11
C ALA A 205 8.93 2.33 -5.84
N LEU A 206 9.01 2.50 -7.17
CA LEU A 206 10.21 2.18 -7.97
C LEU A 206 11.40 3.07 -7.62
N ILE A 207 11.17 4.37 -7.36
CA ILE A 207 12.19 5.28 -6.83
C ILE A 207 12.81 4.73 -5.55
N GLU A 208 11.97 4.35 -4.57
CA GLU A 208 12.47 3.89 -3.28
C GLU A 208 13.10 2.48 -3.38
N ALA A 209 12.55 1.59 -4.20
CA ALA A 209 13.12 0.26 -4.43
C ALA A 209 14.52 0.32 -5.09
N SER A 210 14.70 1.17 -6.11
CA SER A 210 15.95 1.29 -6.85
C SER A 210 17.10 1.86 -5.99
N LYS A 211 16.82 2.83 -5.10
CA LYS A 211 17.80 3.38 -4.15
C LYS A 211 18.40 2.33 -3.23
N ILE A 212 17.58 1.36 -2.85
CA ILE A 212 17.89 0.43 -1.76
C ILE A 212 18.56 -0.84 -2.27
N ALA A 213 18.07 -1.37 -3.39
CA ALA A 213 18.42 -2.73 -3.79
C ALA A 213 19.51 -2.79 -4.85
N LYS A 214 19.85 -1.67 -5.51
CA LYS A 214 20.95 -1.54 -6.50
C LYS A 214 21.05 -2.76 -7.42
N ASP A 215 22.09 -3.59 -7.27
CA ASP A 215 22.32 -4.83 -8.02
C ASP A 215 21.13 -5.79 -8.05
N LYS A 216 20.33 -5.81 -6.98
CA LYS A 216 19.15 -6.67 -6.87
C LYS A 216 17.96 -6.15 -7.67
N PHE A 217 17.88 -4.85 -7.95
CA PHE A 217 16.87 -4.27 -8.84
C PHE A 217 17.27 -4.41 -10.32
N SER A 218 18.56 -4.60 -10.61
CA SER A 218 19.13 -4.69 -11.97
C SER A 218 18.35 -5.57 -12.95
N PRO A 219 17.79 -6.75 -12.57
CA PRO A 219 17.03 -7.58 -13.50
C PRO A 219 15.79 -6.90 -14.12
N TRP A 220 15.22 -5.89 -13.45
CA TRP A 220 14.00 -5.21 -13.89
C TRP A 220 14.25 -3.74 -14.28
N ALA A 221 15.51 -3.29 -14.24
CA ALA A 221 15.84 -1.89 -14.42
C ALA A 221 15.46 -1.39 -15.82
N MET A 222 15.70 -2.22 -16.85
CA MET A 222 15.35 -1.88 -18.22
C MET A 222 13.84 -1.85 -18.45
N ASP A 223 13.12 -2.87 -17.95
CA ASP A 223 11.65 -2.93 -18.06
C ASP A 223 11.00 -1.72 -17.36
N ALA A 224 11.49 -1.34 -16.18
CA ALA A 224 11.03 -0.15 -15.46
C ALA A 224 11.30 1.14 -16.26
N LEU A 225 12.48 1.30 -16.85
CA LEU A 225 12.82 2.48 -17.64
C LEU A 225 11.98 2.60 -18.91
N VAL A 226 11.71 1.48 -19.59
CA VAL A 226 10.85 1.44 -20.77
C VAL A 226 9.42 1.78 -20.40
N ALA A 227 8.87 1.16 -19.35
CA ALA A 227 7.52 1.46 -18.89
C ALA A 227 7.38 2.94 -18.50
N LEU A 228 8.36 3.51 -17.78
CA LEU A 228 8.38 4.94 -17.44
C LEU A 228 8.41 5.86 -18.67
N ASP A 229 9.17 5.53 -19.71
CA ASP A 229 9.27 6.31 -20.96
C ASP A 229 7.94 6.35 -21.74
N THR A 230 7.05 5.37 -21.51
CA THR A 230 5.73 5.32 -22.16
C THR A 230 4.66 6.17 -21.48
N ILE A 231 4.91 6.65 -20.26
CA ILE A 231 3.93 7.44 -19.49
C ILE A 231 3.81 8.84 -20.12
N ASN A 232 2.67 9.10 -20.74
CA ASN A 232 2.31 10.40 -21.29
C ASN A 232 1.28 11.10 -20.41
N ASP A 233 1.69 11.41 -19.18
CA ASP A 233 0.87 12.09 -18.17
C ASP A 233 1.63 13.30 -17.61
N GLN A 234 1.10 14.48 -17.86
CA GLN A 234 1.72 15.75 -17.50
C GLN A 234 1.76 15.96 -15.98
N ASP A 235 0.79 15.43 -15.24
CA ASP A 235 0.66 15.64 -13.80
C ASP A 235 1.72 14.87 -12.99
N ILE A 236 2.27 13.80 -13.58
CA ILE A 236 3.28 12.96 -12.93
C ILE A 236 4.65 12.98 -13.64
N THR A 237 4.82 13.79 -14.67
CA THR A 237 6.07 13.88 -15.46
C THR A 237 7.30 14.12 -14.58
N GLU A 238 7.22 15.00 -13.57
CA GLU A 238 8.35 15.25 -12.67
C GLU A 238 8.76 14.00 -11.87
N TYR A 239 7.79 13.19 -11.44
CA TYR A 239 8.05 11.93 -10.75
C TYR A 239 8.68 10.90 -11.68
N VAL A 240 8.21 10.81 -12.92
CA VAL A 240 8.76 9.90 -13.94
C VAL A 240 10.22 10.24 -14.22
N ILE A 241 10.52 11.52 -14.48
CA ILE A 241 11.89 12.03 -14.67
C ILE A 241 12.77 11.70 -13.45
N SER A 242 12.25 11.90 -12.23
CA SER A 242 12.94 11.58 -10.99
C SER A 242 13.22 10.08 -10.86
N ALA A 243 12.26 9.22 -11.23
CA ALA A 243 12.39 7.77 -11.20
C ALA A 243 13.44 7.26 -12.18
N MET A 244 13.37 7.69 -13.43
CA MET A 244 14.36 7.31 -14.45
C MET A 244 15.76 7.72 -14.03
N SER A 245 15.94 8.96 -13.59
CA SER A 245 17.23 9.46 -13.09
C SER A 245 17.72 8.65 -11.89
N THR A 246 16.84 8.33 -10.95
CA THR A 246 17.18 7.54 -9.75
C THR A 246 17.62 6.13 -10.12
N ILE A 247 16.90 5.45 -11.03
CA ILE A 247 17.23 4.10 -11.49
C ILE A 247 18.60 4.10 -12.18
N ILE A 248 18.82 5.01 -13.14
CA ILE A 248 20.08 5.13 -13.88
C ILE A 248 21.27 5.39 -12.95
N GLN A 249 21.09 6.21 -11.91
CA GLN A 249 22.16 6.55 -10.97
C GLN A 249 22.49 5.43 -9.97
N ASN A 250 21.48 4.64 -9.56
CA ASN A 250 21.63 3.70 -8.44
C ASN A 250 21.77 2.24 -8.88
N VAL A 251 21.33 1.89 -10.09
CA VAL A 251 21.23 0.50 -10.54
C VAL A 251 22.21 0.25 -11.70
N PRO A 252 23.06 -0.79 -11.61
CA PRO A 252 23.88 -1.18 -12.75
C PRO A 252 23.00 -1.58 -13.94
N LEU A 253 23.15 -0.85 -15.04
CA LEU A 253 22.46 -1.14 -16.29
C LEU A 253 23.37 -1.98 -17.20
N PRO A 254 22.82 -2.92 -18.00
CA PRO A 254 23.57 -3.58 -19.06
C PRO A 254 24.14 -2.54 -20.03
N SER A 255 25.44 -2.63 -20.31
CA SER A 255 26.18 -1.62 -21.10
C SER A 255 25.57 -1.34 -22.48
N ASN A 256 24.90 -2.32 -23.07
CA ASN A 256 24.35 -2.23 -24.42
C ASN A 256 23.07 -1.36 -24.49
N ASP A 257 22.32 -1.27 -23.39
CA ASP A 257 20.98 -0.67 -23.40
C ASP A 257 20.97 0.76 -22.84
N ALA A 258 21.92 1.08 -21.96
CA ALA A 258 22.06 2.42 -21.39
C ALA A 258 22.23 3.52 -22.46
N HIS A 259 22.86 3.19 -23.59
CA HIS A 259 23.08 4.11 -24.71
C HIS A 259 21.81 4.44 -25.51
N VAL A 260 20.72 3.68 -25.36
CA VAL A 260 19.46 3.91 -26.09
C VAL A 260 18.55 4.86 -25.33
N ILE A 261 18.46 4.71 -24.01
CA ILE A 261 17.50 5.46 -23.18
C ILE A 261 18.05 6.83 -22.77
N ILE A 262 19.31 6.88 -22.32
CA ILE A 262 19.89 8.12 -21.75
C ILE A 262 19.86 9.29 -22.75
N PRO A 263 20.24 9.13 -24.05
CA PRO A 263 20.23 10.25 -24.98
C PRO A 263 18.83 10.77 -25.34
N LYS A 264 17.80 9.93 -25.31
CA LYS A 264 16.42 10.38 -25.58
C LYS A 264 15.91 11.32 -24.50
N TRP A 265 16.30 11.07 -23.26
CA TRP A 265 15.84 11.83 -22.10
C TRP A 265 16.49 13.21 -21.95
N PHE A 266 17.69 13.41 -22.49
CA PHE A 266 18.37 14.72 -22.46
C PHE A 266 17.89 15.70 -23.54
N ASN A 267 17.06 15.27 -24.49
CA ASN A 267 16.55 16.09 -25.61
C ASN A 267 15.07 16.42 -25.43
#